data_AF-A0A5K7Z1L9-F1
#
_entry.id   AF-A0A5K7Z1L9-F1
#
_cell.length_a   1.000
_cell.length_b   1.000
_cell.length_c   1.000
_cell.angle_alpha   90.00
_cell.angle_beta   90.00
_cell.angle_gamma   90.00
#
_symmetry.space_group_name_H-M   'P 1'
#
loop_
_entity.id
_entity.type
_entity.pdbx_description
1 polymer ?
#
loop_
_entity_poly.entity_id
_entity_poly.type
_entity_poly.pdbx_seq_one_letter_code
_entity_poly.pdbx_strand_id
1 'polypeptide(L)'
;MRIGAIFILTAFLLTGCVHMKINQNVNALERIQKGDSQEAVLETMGPPDLRKDIGNNRSIVYYQTRAGAFNKDAAVTTDLCTPIAFEDGVVVSVGEDLADVWIQEEAAHLRQMEAEERRRREAEMKAASRQKVEQERLDKIADLEKKVKPVPASNAALNLKLYRQLLSLDPDNTRYQKKVAFYEARLVQQKKAREALAARNLEKKHRQAWEQSRDQRNKTLRRYTGNGIAEMAVHDMGPGSMYVWVKNVSRQVITTHPDHFILLDNQGNRVECTISSSLDSVLQPGAISHGKIEYNESVYPGELIFRNREAGRVGKSFQ
;
A
#
# COMPACT_ATOMS: atom_id res chain seq x y z
N MET A 1 -72.95 61.71 -69.69
CA MET A 1 -72.28 61.93 -68.39
C MET A 1 -73.00 61.22 -67.24
N ARG A 2 -73.05 59.87 -67.14
CA ARG A 2 -73.67 59.16 -65.98
C ARG A 2 -73.14 57.72 -65.77
N ILE A 3 -71.85 57.46 -65.93
CA ILE A 3 -71.26 56.10 -65.69
C ILE A 3 -70.02 56.17 -64.76
N GLY A 4 -69.65 57.35 -64.24
CA GLY A 4 -68.46 57.52 -63.41
C GLY A 4 -68.66 57.43 -61.88
N ALA A 5 -69.88 57.28 -61.38
CA ALA A 5 -70.19 57.43 -59.94
C ALA A 5 -70.36 56.11 -59.16
N ILE A 6 -70.40 54.96 -59.83
CA ILE A 6 -70.70 53.67 -59.17
C ILE A 6 -69.42 52.93 -58.72
N PHE A 7 -68.25 53.25 -59.29
CA PHE A 7 -66.98 52.61 -58.91
C PHE A 7 -66.30 53.20 -57.66
N ILE A 8 -66.78 54.34 -57.12
CA ILE A 8 -66.23 54.94 -55.89
C ILE A 8 -66.94 54.41 -54.63
N LEU A 9 -68.19 53.95 -54.73
CA LEU A 9 -68.96 53.50 -53.56
C LEU A 9 -68.61 52.06 -53.11
N THR A 10 -68.19 51.20 -54.03
CA THR A 10 -67.75 49.81 -53.72
C THR A 10 -66.35 49.73 -53.12
N ALA A 11 -65.49 50.73 -53.37
CA ALA A 11 -64.17 50.82 -52.73
C ALA A 11 -64.24 51.22 -51.24
N PHE A 12 -65.29 51.95 -50.82
CA PHE A 12 -65.48 52.38 -49.42
C PHE A 12 -66.13 51.32 -48.52
N LEU A 13 -66.90 50.37 -49.06
CA LEU A 13 -67.53 49.32 -48.27
C LEU A 13 -66.56 48.18 -47.88
N LEU A 14 -65.44 48.01 -48.59
CA LEU A 14 -64.45 46.97 -48.30
C LEU A 14 -63.31 47.44 -47.38
N THR A 15 -63.16 48.74 -47.12
CA THR A 15 -62.15 49.28 -46.19
C THR A 15 -62.66 49.42 -44.76
N GLY A 16 -63.98 49.36 -44.54
CA GLY A 16 -64.62 49.49 -43.22
C GLY A 16 -64.54 48.24 -42.32
N CYS A 17 -64.38 47.04 -42.88
CA CYS A 17 -64.40 45.80 -42.10
C CYS A 17 -63.15 45.60 -41.23
N VAL A 18 -61.98 46.04 -41.69
CA VAL A 18 -60.70 45.82 -40.97
C VAL A 18 -60.59 46.72 -39.73
N HIS A 19 -61.03 47.99 -39.83
CA HIS A 19 -61.02 48.92 -38.70
C HIS A 19 -62.00 48.52 -37.60
N MET A 20 -63.12 47.89 -37.97
CA MET A 20 -64.10 47.41 -36.99
C MET A 20 -63.54 46.25 -36.14
N LYS A 21 -62.83 45.28 -36.74
CA LYS A 21 -62.20 44.16 -36.02
C LYS A 21 -61.13 44.67 -35.04
N ILE A 22 -60.30 45.63 -35.45
CA ILE A 22 -59.27 46.23 -34.59
C ILE A 22 -59.90 46.92 -33.37
N ASN A 23 -60.92 47.76 -33.58
CA ASN A 23 -61.60 48.42 -32.46
C ASN A 23 -62.34 47.44 -31.54
N GLN A 24 -62.90 46.36 -32.08
CA GLN A 24 -63.50 45.28 -31.28
C GLN A 24 -62.45 44.59 -30.41
N ASN A 25 -61.30 44.22 -30.97
CA ASN A 25 -60.18 43.63 -30.23
C ASN A 25 -59.69 44.56 -29.12
N VAL A 26 -59.53 45.86 -29.39
CA VAL A 26 -59.08 46.84 -28.38
C VAL A 26 -60.07 46.94 -27.22
N ASN A 27 -61.37 47.06 -27.51
CA ASN A 27 -62.40 47.15 -26.47
C ASN A 27 -62.57 45.84 -25.68
N ALA A 28 -62.37 44.68 -26.32
CA ALA A 28 -62.47 43.38 -25.70
C ALA A 28 -61.25 43.08 -24.80
N LEU A 29 -60.04 43.54 -25.19
CA LEU A 29 -58.82 43.43 -24.38
C LEU A 29 -58.93 44.14 -23.02
N GLU A 30 -59.64 45.26 -22.92
CA GLU A 30 -59.87 45.95 -21.65
C GLU A 30 -60.68 45.12 -20.64
N ARG A 31 -61.38 44.09 -21.11
CA ARG A 31 -62.19 43.18 -20.28
C ARG A 31 -61.43 41.93 -19.84
N ILE A 32 -60.30 41.62 -20.49
CA ILE A 32 -59.48 40.44 -20.15
C ILE A 32 -58.59 40.78 -18.97
N GLN A 33 -58.64 39.95 -17.92
CA GLN A 33 -57.85 40.10 -16.71
C GLN A 33 -56.94 38.89 -16.49
N LYS A 34 -55.92 39.08 -15.66
CA LYS A 34 -55.08 37.97 -15.19
C LYS A 34 -55.94 36.97 -14.42
N GLY A 35 -55.80 35.69 -14.72
CA GLY A 35 -56.59 34.59 -14.16
C GLY A 35 -57.76 34.14 -15.03
N ASP A 36 -58.13 34.90 -16.08
CA ASP A 36 -59.15 34.47 -17.02
C ASP A 36 -58.72 33.17 -17.73
N SER A 37 -59.67 32.28 -17.99
CA SER A 37 -59.38 31.04 -18.73
C SER A 37 -59.18 31.33 -20.22
N GLN A 38 -58.35 30.54 -20.88
CA GLN A 38 -58.12 30.63 -22.32
C GLN A 38 -59.42 30.51 -23.12
N GLU A 39 -60.35 29.66 -22.69
CA GLU A 39 -61.67 29.52 -23.30
C GLU A 39 -62.48 30.82 -23.22
N ALA A 40 -62.50 31.50 -22.05
CA ALA A 40 -63.20 32.76 -21.88
C ALA A 40 -62.60 33.89 -22.75
N VAL A 41 -61.28 33.91 -22.89
CA VAL A 41 -60.59 34.85 -23.79
C VAL A 41 -60.96 34.58 -25.24
N LEU A 42 -60.98 33.31 -25.68
CA LEU A 42 -61.34 32.95 -27.05
C LEU A 42 -62.83 33.19 -27.35
N GLU A 43 -63.71 33.01 -26.37
CA GLU A 43 -65.13 33.36 -26.50
C GLU A 43 -65.32 34.87 -26.65
N THR A 44 -64.55 35.66 -25.91
CA THR A 44 -64.65 37.13 -25.90
C THR A 44 -63.97 37.78 -27.12
N MET A 45 -62.79 37.29 -27.50
CA MET A 45 -61.94 37.87 -28.54
C MET A 45 -62.08 37.19 -29.91
N GLY A 46 -62.61 35.97 -29.95
CA GLY A 46 -62.56 35.10 -31.13
C GLY A 46 -61.19 34.42 -31.30
N PRO A 47 -60.94 33.74 -32.44
CA PRO A 47 -59.66 33.09 -32.70
C PRO A 47 -58.52 34.13 -32.85
N PRO A 48 -57.31 33.83 -32.36
CA PRO A 48 -56.18 34.77 -32.45
C PRO A 48 -55.62 34.86 -33.86
N ASP A 49 -54.96 35.98 -34.16
CA ASP A 49 -54.35 36.23 -35.45
C ASP A 49 -53.00 35.51 -35.58
N LEU A 50 -52.23 35.40 -34.49
CA LEU A 50 -51.04 34.53 -34.39
C LEU A 50 -51.05 33.76 -33.06
N ARG A 51 -50.42 32.59 -33.05
CA ARG A 51 -50.25 31.76 -31.84
C ARG A 51 -48.83 31.21 -31.79
N LYS A 52 -48.23 31.25 -30.60
CA LYS A 52 -46.92 30.69 -30.30
C LYS A 52 -47.01 29.82 -29.06
N ASP A 53 -46.90 28.51 -29.23
CA ASP A 53 -46.84 27.56 -28.12
C ASP A 53 -45.39 27.44 -27.63
N ILE A 54 -45.20 27.51 -26.31
CA ILE A 54 -43.88 27.50 -25.66
C ILE A 54 -43.94 26.42 -24.57
N GLY A 55 -43.55 25.19 -24.93
CA GLY A 55 -43.71 24.03 -24.05
C GLY A 55 -45.14 23.50 -24.02
N ASN A 56 -45.46 22.69 -22.99
CA ASN A 56 -46.74 21.98 -22.92
C ASN A 56 -47.86 22.78 -22.26
N ASN A 57 -47.51 23.82 -21.49
CA ASN A 57 -48.47 24.55 -20.67
C ASN A 57 -48.45 26.06 -20.87
N ARG A 58 -47.52 26.61 -21.67
CA ARG A 58 -47.47 28.04 -21.96
C ARG A 58 -47.73 28.31 -23.42
N SER A 59 -48.53 29.34 -23.69
CA SER A 59 -48.76 29.81 -25.05
C SER A 59 -48.98 31.31 -25.06
N ILE A 60 -48.62 31.97 -26.15
CA ILE A 60 -48.89 33.39 -26.35
C ILE A 60 -49.72 33.51 -27.61
N VAL A 61 -50.87 34.15 -27.47
CA VAL A 61 -51.73 34.49 -28.60
C VAL A 61 -51.62 35.97 -28.89
N TYR A 62 -51.70 36.33 -30.15
CA TYR A 62 -51.53 37.70 -30.61
C TYR A 62 -52.80 38.13 -31.33
N TYR A 63 -53.42 39.21 -30.86
CA TYR A 63 -54.58 39.82 -31.50
C TYR A 63 -54.18 41.15 -32.11
N GLN A 64 -54.52 41.38 -33.37
CA GLN A 64 -54.22 42.63 -34.05
C GLN A 64 -54.97 43.80 -33.40
N THR A 65 -54.23 44.77 -32.88
CA THR A 65 -54.75 45.99 -32.24
C THR A 65 -54.29 47.26 -32.93
N ARG A 66 -53.42 47.14 -33.95
CA ARG A 66 -52.94 48.26 -34.77
C ARG A 66 -53.15 47.95 -36.25
N ALA A 67 -53.49 48.98 -37.02
CA ALA A 67 -53.57 48.87 -38.46
C ALA A 67 -52.15 48.84 -39.06
N GLY A 68 -51.88 47.85 -39.93
CA GLY A 68 -50.65 47.80 -40.70
C GLY A 68 -50.63 48.82 -41.85
N ALA A 69 -49.46 49.00 -42.49
CA ALA A 69 -49.37 49.77 -43.73
C ALA A 69 -50.34 49.21 -44.78
N PHE A 70 -50.96 50.08 -45.60
CA PHE A 70 -52.08 49.81 -46.52
C PHE A 70 -51.87 48.74 -47.61
N ASN A 71 -50.83 47.93 -47.52
CA ASN A 71 -50.62 46.82 -48.43
C ASN A 71 -51.49 45.64 -47.99
N LYS A 72 -52.58 45.38 -48.73
CA LYS A 72 -53.61 44.37 -48.39
C LYS A 72 -53.09 42.93 -48.30
N ASP A 73 -51.87 42.68 -48.75
CA ASP A 73 -51.23 41.35 -48.76
C ASP A 73 -50.09 41.21 -47.74
N ALA A 74 -49.85 42.21 -46.88
CA ALA A 74 -48.84 42.08 -45.83
C ALA A 74 -49.32 41.11 -44.74
N ALA A 75 -48.51 40.09 -44.44
CA ALA A 75 -48.78 39.17 -43.34
C ALA A 75 -48.85 39.93 -42.01
N VAL A 76 -49.77 39.55 -41.12
CA VAL A 76 -49.86 40.11 -39.77
C VAL A 76 -48.58 39.75 -39.01
N THR A 77 -47.90 40.77 -38.51
CA THR A 77 -46.68 40.66 -37.72
C THR A 77 -46.94 41.01 -36.25
N THR A 78 -46.11 40.50 -35.34
CA THR A 78 -46.33 40.63 -33.89
C THR A 78 -46.32 42.08 -33.38
N ASP A 79 -45.67 43.01 -34.09
CA ASP A 79 -45.61 44.44 -33.78
C ASP A 79 -46.95 45.18 -33.98
N LEU A 80 -47.87 44.58 -34.74
CA LEU A 80 -49.23 45.09 -34.94
C LEU A 80 -50.24 44.50 -33.94
N CYS A 81 -49.80 43.61 -33.07
CA CYS A 81 -50.65 42.85 -32.16
C CYS A 81 -50.39 43.19 -30.69
N THR A 82 -51.40 42.98 -29.86
CA THR A 82 -51.26 42.92 -28.40
C THR A 82 -51.18 41.44 -28.00
N PRO A 83 -50.10 40.99 -27.34
CA PRO A 83 -49.98 39.61 -26.86
C PRO A 83 -50.86 39.37 -25.62
N ILE A 84 -51.42 38.17 -25.52
CA ILE A 84 -52.00 37.62 -24.28
C ILE A 84 -51.25 36.32 -24.00
N ALA A 85 -50.59 36.27 -22.85
CA ALA A 85 -49.78 35.15 -22.41
C ALA A 85 -50.61 34.24 -21.49
N PHE A 86 -50.60 32.95 -21.78
CA PHE A 86 -51.27 31.91 -21.01
C PHE A 86 -50.24 30.95 -20.38
N GLU A 87 -50.48 30.56 -19.14
CA GLU A 87 -49.78 29.47 -18.44
C GLU A 87 -50.83 28.56 -17.80
N ASP A 88 -50.72 27.25 -18.00
CA ASP A 88 -51.70 26.24 -17.55
C ASP A 88 -53.16 26.58 -17.96
N GLY A 89 -53.32 27.21 -19.11
CA GLY A 89 -54.63 27.60 -19.66
C GLY A 89 -55.26 28.86 -19.05
N VAL A 90 -54.53 29.61 -18.21
CA VAL A 90 -54.99 30.88 -17.61
C VAL A 90 -54.14 32.08 -18.02
N VAL A 91 -54.73 33.27 -18.10
CA VAL A 91 -54.05 34.51 -18.47
C VAL A 91 -53.07 34.93 -17.36
N VAL A 92 -51.80 35.10 -17.70
CA VAL A 92 -50.75 35.58 -16.78
C VAL A 92 -50.21 36.96 -17.13
N SER A 93 -50.32 37.36 -18.40
CA SER A 93 -50.02 38.74 -18.84
C SER A 93 -50.83 39.16 -20.06
N VAL A 94 -51.16 40.46 -20.14
CA VAL A 94 -51.84 41.09 -21.27
C VAL A 94 -51.01 42.30 -21.68
N GLY A 95 -50.58 42.35 -22.95
CA GLY A 95 -49.79 43.44 -23.51
C GLY A 95 -48.28 43.33 -23.34
N GLU A 96 -47.78 42.40 -22.55
CA GLU A 96 -46.35 42.08 -22.42
C GLU A 96 -46.04 40.79 -23.18
N ASP A 97 -45.08 40.83 -24.10
CA ASP A 97 -44.64 39.63 -24.81
C ASP A 97 -43.63 38.85 -23.96
N LEU A 98 -44.09 37.78 -23.32
CA LEU A 98 -43.26 36.90 -22.50
C LEU A 98 -42.52 35.83 -23.32
N ALA A 99 -42.59 35.87 -24.65
CA ALA A 99 -42.11 34.76 -25.48
C ALA A 99 -40.63 34.47 -25.26
N ASP A 100 -39.80 35.50 -25.25
CA ASP A 100 -38.35 35.33 -25.14
C ASP A 100 -37.94 34.86 -23.74
N VAL A 101 -38.62 35.36 -22.70
CA VAL A 101 -38.40 34.95 -21.31
C VAL A 101 -38.73 33.47 -21.14
N TRP A 102 -39.91 33.04 -21.58
CA TRP A 102 -40.33 31.65 -21.47
C TRP A 102 -39.51 30.69 -22.33
N ILE A 103 -39.09 31.12 -23.54
CA ILE A 103 -38.16 30.32 -24.35
C ILE A 103 -36.82 30.11 -23.62
N GLN A 104 -36.30 31.15 -22.97
CA GLN A 104 -35.06 31.04 -22.21
C GLN A 104 -35.21 30.15 -20.98
N GLU A 105 -36.32 30.25 -20.26
CA GLU A 105 -36.62 29.38 -19.11
C GLU A 105 -36.75 27.92 -19.51
N GLU A 106 -37.50 27.61 -20.57
CA GLU A 106 -37.68 26.25 -21.06
C GLU A 106 -36.35 25.65 -21.55
N ALA A 107 -35.55 26.44 -22.27
CA ALA A 107 -34.22 26.03 -22.68
C ALA A 107 -33.28 25.81 -21.48
N ALA A 108 -33.39 26.62 -20.42
CA ALA A 108 -32.60 26.44 -19.20
C ALA A 108 -33.02 25.18 -18.44
N HIS A 109 -34.32 24.92 -18.33
CA HIS A 109 -34.87 23.71 -17.72
C HIS A 109 -34.39 22.45 -18.47
N LEU A 110 -34.48 22.44 -19.80
CA LEU A 110 -33.99 21.31 -20.60
C LEU A 110 -32.48 21.06 -20.41
N ARG A 111 -31.66 22.13 -20.40
CA ARG A 111 -30.21 22.02 -20.12
C ARG A 111 -29.93 21.45 -18.73
N GLN A 112 -30.73 21.82 -17.72
CA GLN A 112 -30.58 21.28 -16.37
C GLN A 112 -30.90 19.78 -16.33
N MET A 113 -32.00 19.36 -16.95
CA MET A 113 -32.36 17.93 -17.05
C MET A 113 -31.28 17.13 -17.79
N GLU A 114 -30.79 17.62 -18.94
CA GLU A 114 -29.70 16.97 -19.68
C GLU A 114 -28.39 16.89 -18.88
N ALA A 115 -28.07 17.93 -18.10
CA ALA A 115 -26.89 17.94 -17.24
C ALA A 115 -27.04 16.96 -16.07
N GLU A 116 -28.23 16.84 -15.48
CA GLU A 116 -28.52 15.88 -14.42
C GLU A 116 -28.47 14.44 -14.95
N GLU A 117 -29.06 14.16 -16.11
CA GLU A 117 -29.01 12.84 -16.72
C GLU A 117 -27.57 12.44 -17.06
N ARG A 118 -26.77 13.38 -17.57
CA ARG A 118 -25.34 13.16 -17.83
C ARG A 118 -24.57 12.84 -16.55
N ARG A 119 -24.79 13.60 -15.47
CA ARG A 119 -24.19 13.32 -14.16
C ARG A 119 -24.59 11.96 -13.63
N ARG A 120 -25.85 11.56 -13.82
CA ARG A 120 -26.34 10.23 -13.45
C ARG A 120 -25.62 9.13 -14.23
N ARG A 121 -25.55 9.25 -15.57
CA ARG A 121 -24.82 8.29 -16.41
C ARG A 121 -23.34 8.21 -16.06
N GLU A 122 -22.69 9.34 -15.80
CA GLU A 122 -21.29 9.40 -15.35
C GLU A 122 -21.10 8.73 -13.98
N ALA A 123 -22.02 8.95 -13.03
CA ALA A 123 -22.00 8.31 -11.72
C ALA A 123 -22.21 6.79 -11.83
N GLU A 124 -23.15 6.34 -12.66
CA GLU A 124 -23.41 4.92 -12.94
C GLU A 124 -22.19 4.25 -13.59
N MET A 125 -21.58 4.87 -14.62
CA MET A 125 -20.34 4.35 -15.22
C MET A 125 -19.18 4.29 -14.21
N LYS A 126 -19.04 5.31 -13.37
CA LYS A 126 -18.02 5.34 -12.31
C LYS A 126 -18.26 4.24 -11.28
N ALA A 127 -19.50 4.01 -10.86
CA ALA A 127 -19.86 2.92 -9.96
C ALA A 127 -19.57 1.55 -10.58
N ALA A 128 -19.96 1.33 -11.84
CA ALA A 128 -19.68 0.09 -12.58
C ALA A 128 -18.18 -0.15 -12.73
N SER A 129 -17.40 0.89 -13.02
CA SER A 129 -15.93 0.78 -13.11
C SER A 129 -15.29 0.36 -11.79
N ARG A 130 -15.78 0.90 -10.66
CA ARG A 130 -15.31 0.54 -9.31
C ARG A 130 -15.66 -0.91 -8.97
N GLN A 131 -16.87 -1.34 -9.29
CA GLN A 131 -17.29 -2.73 -9.10
C GLN A 131 -16.43 -3.70 -9.91
N LYS A 132 -16.10 -3.35 -11.16
CA LYS A 132 -15.22 -4.16 -12.00
C LYS A 132 -13.81 -4.29 -11.41
N VAL A 133 -13.22 -3.18 -10.96
CA VAL A 133 -11.89 -3.19 -10.32
C VAL A 133 -11.90 -4.03 -9.04
N GLU A 134 -12.97 -3.92 -8.25
CA GLU A 134 -13.15 -4.72 -7.04
C GLU A 134 -13.28 -6.21 -7.35
N GLN A 135 -14.08 -6.58 -8.36
CA GLN A 135 -14.22 -7.97 -8.79
C GLN A 135 -12.89 -8.55 -9.28
N GLU A 136 -12.15 -7.79 -10.11
CA GLU A 136 -10.82 -8.20 -10.57
C GLU A 136 -9.84 -8.38 -9.40
N ARG A 137 -9.96 -7.57 -8.35
CA ARG A 137 -9.17 -7.73 -7.11
C ARG A 137 -9.51 -9.03 -6.40
N LEU A 138 -10.80 -9.32 -6.23
CA LEU A 138 -11.30 -10.54 -5.58
C LEU A 138 -10.90 -11.81 -6.36
N ASP A 139 -11.00 -11.78 -7.70
CA ASP A 139 -10.61 -12.89 -8.56
C ASP A 139 -9.11 -13.19 -8.43
N LYS A 140 -8.26 -12.15 -8.41
CA LYS A 140 -6.82 -12.28 -8.17
C LYS A 140 -6.50 -12.87 -6.79
N ILE A 141 -7.24 -12.46 -5.75
CA ILE A 141 -7.11 -13.04 -4.42
C ILE A 141 -7.45 -14.53 -4.46
N ALA A 142 -8.57 -14.92 -5.06
CA ALA A 142 -9.00 -16.31 -5.16
C ALA A 142 -7.97 -17.18 -5.91
N ASP A 143 -7.42 -16.68 -7.01
CA ASP A 143 -6.37 -17.35 -7.78
C ASP A 143 -5.09 -17.55 -6.97
N LEU A 144 -4.67 -16.52 -6.21
CA LEU A 144 -3.51 -16.63 -5.33
C LEU A 144 -3.76 -17.61 -4.19
N GLU A 145 -4.94 -17.61 -3.57
CA GLU A 145 -5.28 -18.58 -2.53
C GLU A 145 -5.26 -20.02 -3.05
N LYS A 146 -5.75 -20.24 -4.28
CA LYS A 146 -5.67 -21.55 -4.96
C LYS A 146 -4.21 -21.97 -5.19
N LYS A 147 -3.30 -21.04 -5.46
CA LYS A 147 -1.86 -21.30 -5.59
C LYS A 147 -1.18 -21.56 -4.25
N VAL A 148 -1.60 -20.90 -3.17
CA VAL A 148 -1.00 -21.10 -1.82
C VAL A 148 -1.39 -22.46 -1.24
N LYS A 149 -2.65 -22.87 -1.39
CA LYS A 149 -3.19 -24.08 -0.76
C LYS A 149 -2.35 -25.37 -0.95
N PRO A 150 -1.82 -25.69 -2.15
CA PRO A 150 -1.00 -26.88 -2.33
C PRO A 150 0.47 -26.72 -1.90
N VAL A 151 0.94 -25.51 -1.58
CA VAL A 151 2.35 -25.29 -1.23
C VAL A 151 2.60 -25.83 0.18
N PRO A 152 3.53 -26.80 0.35
CA PRO A 152 3.82 -27.34 1.67
C PRO A 152 4.42 -26.27 2.58
N ALA A 153 4.08 -26.31 3.87
CA ALA A 153 4.56 -25.34 4.85
C ALA A 153 6.10 -25.34 5.03
N SER A 154 6.78 -26.40 4.60
CA SER A 154 8.25 -26.49 4.56
C SER A 154 8.86 -25.49 3.58
N ASN A 155 8.18 -25.17 2.47
CA ASN A 155 8.63 -24.18 1.51
C ASN A 155 8.26 -22.77 1.97
N ALA A 156 8.94 -22.30 3.01
CA ALA A 156 8.67 -21.02 3.66
C ALA A 156 8.87 -19.82 2.71
N ALA A 157 9.85 -19.89 1.82
CA ALA A 157 10.15 -18.81 0.88
C ALA A 157 9.04 -18.60 -0.16
N LEU A 158 8.53 -19.69 -0.77
CA LEU A 158 7.42 -19.59 -1.72
C LEU A 158 6.13 -19.15 -1.04
N ASN A 159 5.81 -19.71 0.13
CA ASN A 159 4.65 -19.28 0.90
C ASN A 159 4.73 -17.79 1.27
N LEU A 160 5.89 -17.31 1.74
CA LEU A 160 6.08 -15.89 2.06
C LEU A 160 5.84 -15.00 0.84
N LYS A 161 6.37 -15.39 -0.32
CA LYS A 161 6.16 -14.63 -1.57
C LYS A 161 4.67 -14.51 -1.92
N LEU A 162 3.93 -15.63 -1.87
CA LEU A 162 2.51 -15.63 -2.21
C LEU A 162 1.66 -14.87 -1.18
N TYR A 163 1.94 -15.03 0.12
CA TYR A 163 1.22 -14.30 1.16
C TYR A 163 1.50 -12.79 1.14
N ARG A 164 2.69 -12.35 0.71
CA ARG A 164 2.96 -10.92 0.45
C ARG A 164 2.15 -10.37 -0.72
N GLN A 165 1.96 -11.16 -1.78
CA GLN A 165 1.09 -10.77 -2.89
C GLN A 165 -0.37 -10.67 -2.44
N LEU A 166 -0.86 -11.64 -1.67
CA LEU A 166 -2.19 -11.57 -1.06
C LEU A 166 -2.37 -10.35 -0.17
N LEU A 167 -1.40 -10.07 0.70
CA LEU A 167 -1.42 -8.89 1.58
C LEU A 167 -1.38 -7.57 0.80
N SER A 168 -0.73 -7.51 -0.37
CA SER A 168 -0.74 -6.31 -1.21
C SER A 168 -2.10 -6.04 -1.87
N LEU A 169 -2.93 -7.07 -2.06
CA LEU A 169 -4.28 -6.94 -2.61
C LEU A 169 -5.33 -6.68 -1.53
N ASP A 170 -5.11 -7.20 -0.31
CA ASP A 170 -5.98 -7.02 0.86
C ASP A 170 -5.14 -6.71 2.12
N PRO A 171 -4.71 -5.45 2.32
CA PRO A 171 -3.81 -5.05 3.41
C PRO A 171 -4.41 -5.26 4.80
N ASP A 172 -5.73 -5.17 4.94
CA ASP A 172 -6.44 -5.24 6.21
C ASP A 172 -6.73 -6.70 6.63
N ASN A 173 -6.34 -7.67 5.80
CA ASN A 173 -6.53 -9.08 6.07
C ASN A 173 -5.59 -9.59 7.18
N THR A 174 -6.12 -9.68 8.40
CA THR A 174 -5.37 -10.15 9.57
C THR A 174 -4.78 -11.56 9.39
N ARG A 175 -5.40 -12.43 8.57
CA ARG A 175 -4.88 -13.78 8.29
C ARG A 175 -3.61 -13.72 7.46
N TYR A 176 -3.57 -12.90 6.41
CA TYR A 176 -2.38 -12.76 5.55
C TYR A 176 -1.23 -12.09 6.31
N GLN A 177 -1.51 -11.06 7.11
CA GLN A 177 -0.51 -10.42 7.98
C GLN A 177 0.17 -11.45 8.91
N LYS A 178 -0.64 -12.26 9.63
CA LYS A 178 -0.12 -13.32 10.53
C LYS A 178 0.72 -14.35 9.78
N LYS A 179 0.31 -14.74 8.56
CA LYS A 179 1.06 -15.70 7.74
C LYS A 179 2.39 -15.15 7.25
N VAL A 180 2.44 -13.90 6.80
CA VAL A 180 3.68 -13.22 6.42
C VAL A 180 4.65 -13.22 7.60
N ALA A 181 4.22 -12.75 8.77
CA ALA A 181 5.05 -12.72 9.98
C ALA A 181 5.56 -14.11 10.38
N PHE A 182 4.69 -15.13 10.30
CA PHE A 182 5.07 -16.52 10.58
C PHE A 182 6.19 -17.04 9.66
N TYR A 183 6.06 -16.84 8.33
CA TYR A 183 7.06 -17.33 7.39
C TYR A 183 8.36 -16.52 7.43
N GLU A 184 8.31 -15.22 7.72
CA GLU A 184 9.51 -14.40 7.97
C GLU A 184 10.29 -14.93 9.17
N ALA A 185 9.62 -15.16 10.31
CA ALA A 185 10.26 -15.71 11.49
C ALA A 185 10.88 -17.09 11.21
N ARG A 186 10.17 -17.94 10.45
CA ARG A 186 10.65 -19.28 10.07
C ARG A 186 11.91 -19.23 9.20
N LEU A 187 12.00 -18.30 8.24
CA LEU A 187 13.20 -18.15 7.41
C LEU A 187 14.41 -17.68 8.22
N VAL A 188 14.20 -16.76 9.17
CA VAL A 188 15.25 -16.33 10.10
C VAL A 188 15.74 -17.49 10.96
N GLN A 189 14.82 -18.30 11.48
CA GLN A 189 15.17 -19.50 12.25
C GLN A 189 15.94 -20.52 11.40
N GLN A 190 15.51 -20.79 10.17
CA GLN A 190 16.20 -21.70 9.25
C GLN A 190 17.62 -21.22 8.93
N LYS A 191 17.80 -19.91 8.70
CA LYS A 191 19.12 -19.30 8.47
C LYS A 191 20.03 -19.49 9.68
N LYS A 192 19.55 -19.13 10.88
CA LYS A 192 20.31 -19.31 12.13
C LYS A 192 20.69 -20.76 12.38
N ALA A 193 19.76 -21.70 12.14
CA ALA A 193 20.04 -23.13 12.30
C ALA A 193 21.11 -23.62 11.31
N ARG A 194 21.08 -23.15 10.07
CA ARG A 194 22.10 -23.48 9.05
C ARG A 194 23.47 -22.93 9.42
N GLU A 195 23.54 -21.69 9.88
CA GLU A 195 24.77 -21.06 10.35
C GLU A 195 25.36 -21.79 11.57
N ALA A 196 24.51 -22.13 12.56
CA ALA A 196 24.92 -22.90 13.73
C ALA A 196 25.44 -24.30 13.36
N LEU A 197 24.78 -24.99 12.42
CA LEU A 197 25.25 -26.29 11.93
C LEU A 197 26.59 -26.17 11.19
N ALA A 198 26.75 -25.13 10.36
CA ALA A 198 28.00 -24.88 9.67
C ALA A 198 29.15 -24.60 10.64
N ALA A 199 28.91 -23.78 11.68
CA ALA A 199 29.88 -23.50 12.73
C ALA A 199 30.29 -24.78 13.49
N ARG A 200 29.33 -25.61 13.90
CA ARG A 200 29.60 -26.91 14.55
C ARG A 200 30.42 -27.85 13.66
N ASN A 201 30.08 -27.92 12.37
CA ASN A 201 30.82 -28.75 11.42
C ASN A 201 32.25 -28.24 11.21
N LEU A 202 32.44 -26.92 11.20
CA LEU A 202 33.77 -26.31 11.10
C LEU A 202 34.59 -26.61 12.36
N GLU A 203 34.02 -26.43 13.55
CA GLU A 203 34.66 -26.75 14.83
C GLU A 203 35.06 -28.24 14.90
N LYS A 204 34.16 -29.14 14.47
CA LYS A 204 34.46 -30.57 14.40
C LYS A 204 35.63 -30.88 13.46
N LYS A 205 35.71 -30.21 12.31
CA LYS A 205 36.86 -30.35 11.39
C LYS A 205 38.16 -29.83 12.00
N HIS A 206 38.13 -28.69 12.68
CA HIS A 206 39.29 -28.17 13.41
C HIS A 206 39.75 -29.15 14.49
N ARG A 207 38.81 -29.73 15.25
CA ARG A 207 39.09 -30.75 16.26
C ARG A 207 39.78 -31.96 15.66
N GLN A 208 39.22 -32.50 14.58
CA GLN A 208 39.80 -33.65 13.88
C GLN A 208 41.21 -33.36 13.36
N ALA A 209 41.44 -32.18 12.78
CA ALA A 209 42.77 -31.77 12.33
C ALA A 209 43.76 -31.60 13.50
N TRP A 210 43.30 -31.06 14.63
CA TRP A 210 44.08 -30.96 15.87
C TRP A 210 44.45 -32.35 16.41
N GLU A 211 43.52 -33.29 16.46
CA GLU A 211 43.78 -34.66 16.90
C GLU A 211 44.75 -35.40 15.96
N GLN A 212 44.59 -35.25 14.64
CA GLN A 212 45.48 -35.88 13.65
C GLN A 212 46.92 -35.36 13.72
N SER A 213 47.11 -34.10 14.12
CA SER A 213 48.45 -33.51 14.31
C SER A 213 49.06 -33.78 15.68
N ARG A 214 48.34 -34.48 16.58
CA ARG A 214 48.78 -34.74 17.96
C ARG A 214 50.11 -35.46 18.04
N ASP A 215 50.32 -36.49 17.25
CA ASP A 215 51.57 -37.27 17.32
C ASP A 215 52.78 -36.43 16.91
N GLN A 216 52.61 -35.55 15.92
CA GLN A 216 53.65 -34.62 15.52
C GLN A 216 53.91 -33.56 16.59
N ARG A 217 52.85 -32.97 17.18
CA ARG A 217 53.00 -32.05 18.33
C ARG A 217 53.72 -32.71 19.50
N ASN A 218 53.37 -33.95 19.81
CA ASN A 218 53.97 -34.71 20.90
C ASN A 218 55.49 -34.92 20.72
N LYS A 219 56.00 -35.00 19.48
CA LYS A 219 57.45 -35.04 19.24
C LYS A 219 58.15 -33.76 19.73
N THR A 220 57.48 -32.61 19.62
CA THR A 220 58.00 -31.32 20.10
C THR A 220 57.77 -31.15 21.60
N LEU A 221 56.56 -31.45 22.09
CA LEU A 221 56.17 -31.28 23.49
C LEU A 221 57.01 -32.14 24.44
N ARG A 222 57.39 -33.36 24.03
CA ARG A 222 58.19 -34.29 24.85
C ARG A 222 59.65 -33.89 24.99
N ARG A 223 60.15 -32.90 24.25
CA ARG A 223 61.51 -32.38 24.44
C ARG A 223 61.55 -31.49 25.67
N TYR A 224 62.46 -31.74 26.58
CA TYR A 224 62.69 -30.85 27.72
C TYR A 224 63.14 -29.47 27.21
N THR A 225 62.44 -28.42 27.65
CA THR A 225 62.90 -27.03 27.48
C THR A 225 62.66 -26.26 28.76
N GLY A 226 63.51 -25.30 29.05
CA GLY A 226 63.51 -24.62 30.35
C GLY A 226 64.29 -23.33 30.36
N ASN A 227 64.60 -22.87 31.56
CA ASN A 227 65.27 -21.59 31.83
C ASN A 227 66.61 -21.76 32.56
N GLY A 228 67.19 -22.96 32.54
CA GLY A 228 68.43 -23.28 33.24
C GLY A 228 68.28 -23.64 34.73
N ILE A 229 67.08 -23.48 35.31
CA ILE A 229 66.77 -23.98 36.66
C ILE A 229 65.90 -25.24 36.58
N ALA A 230 64.79 -25.14 35.86
CA ALA A 230 63.91 -26.25 35.59
C ALA A 230 63.66 -26.39 34.09
N GLU A 231 63.43 -27.62 33.65
CA GLU A 231 62.96 -27.95 32.31
C GLU A 231 61.65 -28.71 32.40
N MET A 232 60.76 -28.48 31.43
CA MET A 232 59.48 -29.17 31.34
C MET A 232 59.35 -29.90 30.02
N ALA A 233 58.76 -31.09 30.06
CA ALA A 233 58.29 -31.84 28.90
C ALA A 233 56.82 -32.21 29.11
N VAL A 234 56.07 -32.31 28.01
CA VAL A 234 54.63 -32.59 28.04
C VAL A 234 54.30 -33.67 27.01
N HIS A 235 53.32 -34.50 27.32
CA HIS A 235 52.71 -35.43 26.39
C HIS A 235 51.19 -35.21 26.40
N ASP A 236 50.66 -34.69 25.29
CA ASP A 236 49.23 -34.59 25.03
C ASP A 236 48.67 -36.02 24.86
N MET A 237 47.87 -36.45 25.84
CA MET A 237 47.26 -37.79 25.89
C MET A 237 45.96 -37.85 25.08
N GLY A 238 45.47 -36.72 24.55
CA GLY A 238 44.19 -36.59 23.87
C GLY A 238 43.17 -35.77 24.67
N PRO A 239 41.86 -35.89 24.33
CA PRO A 239 40.85 -34.98 24.81
C PRO A 239 40.81 -34.92 26.34
N GLY A 240 41.11 -33.74 26.88
CA GLY A 240 41.02 -33.42 28.30
C GLY A 240 42.14 -33.96 29.18
N SER A 241 43.26 -34.44 28.63
CA SER A 241 44.36 -34.90 29.47
C SER A 241 45.76 -34.74 28.86
N MET A 242 46.72 -34.43 29.71
CA MET A 242 48.15 -34.44 29.38
C MET A 242 48.97 -35.04 30.53
N TYR A 243 50.14 -35.54 30.18
CA TYR A 243 51.16 -36.00 31.12
C TYR A 243 52.35 -35.05 31.10
N VAL A 244 52.87 -34.69 32.26
CA VAL A 244 53.88 -33.65 32.40
C VAL A 244 55.07 -34.22 33.15
N TRP A 245 56.28 -33.82 32.75
CA TRP A 245 57.52 -34.05 33.47
C TRP A 245 58.22 -32.72 33.73
N VAL A 246 58.66 -32.51 34.96
CA VAL A 246 59.48 -31.36 35.36
C VAL A 246 60.80 -31.89 35.91
N LYS A 247 61.90 -31.45 35.32
CA LYS A 247 63.25 -31.82 35.71
C LYS A 247 63.97 -30.65 36.34
N ASN A 248 64.59 -30.87 37.49
CA ASN A 248 65.52 -29.90 38.09
C ASN A 248 66.89 -30.04 37.40
N VAL A 249 67.34 -29.02 36.69
CA VAL A 249 68.66 -28.97 36.03
C VAL A 249 69.65 -28.06 36.75
N SER A 250 69.23 -27.45 37.84
CA SER A 250 70.07 -26.60 38.68
C SER A 250 70.82 -27.40 39.75
N ARG A 251 71.65 -26.69 40.53
CA ARG A 251 72.30 -27.22 41.75
C ARG A 251 71.48 -26.98 43.02
N GLN A 252 70.37 -26.25 42.94
CA GLN A 252 69.53 -25.92 44.09
C GLN A 252 68.35 -26.88 44.15
N VAL A 253 67.80 -27.09 45.35
CA VAL A 253 66.55 -27.86 45.51
C VAL A 253 65.38 -26.97 45.11
N ILE A 254 64.44 -27.51 44.32
CA ILE A 254 63.18 -26.84 43.95
C ILE A 254 62.00 -27.71 44.36
N THR A 255 60.79 -27.15 44.41
CA THR A 255 59.56 -27.91 44.66
C THR A 255 58.60 -27.84 43.49
N THR A 256 57.91 -28.95 43.24
CA THR A 256 56.73 -28.99 42.39
C THR A 256 55.50 -29.13 43.28
N HIS A 257 54.41 -28.47 42.91
CA HIS A 257 53.12 -28.55 43.58
C HIS A 257 52.02 -28.33 42.52
N PRO A 258 50.83 -28.93 42.64
CA PRO A 258 49.72 -28.69 41.71
C PRO A 258 49.47 -27.20 41.37
N ASP A 259 49.47 -26.33 42.37
CA ASP A 259 49.23 -24.89 42.18
C ASP A 259 50.33 -24.15 41.38
N HIS A 260 51.48 -24.79 41.17
CA HIS A 260 52.54 -24.24 40.33
C HIS A 260 52.21 -24.36 38.83
N PHE A 261 51.18 -25.13 38.45
CA PHE A 261 50.80 -25.31 37.05
C PHE A 261 49.61 -24.45 36.65
N ILE A 262 49.75 -23.78 35.51
CA ILE A 262 48.71 -22.96 34.90
C ILE A 262 48.58 -23.39 33.44
N LEU A 263 47.41 -23.92 33.08
CA LEU A 263 47.08 -24.19 31.68
C LEU A 263 46.34 -22.98 31.09
N LEU A 264 46.79 -22.53 29.92
CA LEU A 264 46.12 -21.54 29.11
C LEU A 264 45.53 -22.21 27.87
N ASP A 265 44.34 -21.80 27.45
CA ASP A 265 43.78 -22.19 26.15
C ASP A 265 44.48 -21.46 24.99
N ASN A 266 44.08 -21.77 23.76
CA ASN A 266 44.63 -21.13 22.56
C ASN A 266 44.29 -19.62 22.42
N GLN A 267 43.45 -19.07 23.31
CA GLN A 267 43.13 -17.65 23.41
C GLN A 267 43.85 -16.97 24.59
N GLY A 268 44.60 -17.73 25.39
CA GLY A 268 45.33 -17.23 26.56
C GLY A 268 44.50 -17.18 27.85
N ASN A 269 43.29 -17.73 27.88
CA ASN A 269 42.47 -17.79 29.09
C ASN A 269 42.92 -18.95 29.98
N ARG A 270 42.88 -18.75 31.30
CA ARG A 270 43.19 -19.82 32.26
C ARG A 270 42.13 -20.91 32.22
N VAL A 271 42.59 -22.15 32.12
CA VAL A 271 41.76 -23.35 32.08
C VAL A 271 41.74 -23.99 33.46
N GLU A 272 40.55 -24.32 33.96
CA GLU A 272 40.41 -25.10 35.18
C GLU A 272 40.91 -26.53 34.94
N CYS A 273 41.77 -27.00 35.84
CA CYS A 273 42.44 -28.29 35.70
C CYS A 273 42.40 -29.06 37.01
N THR A 274 42.31 -30.39 36.91
CA THR A 274 42.58 -31.31 38.01
C THR A 274 44.01 -31.84 37.83
N ILE A 275 44.89 -31.49 38.77
CA ILE A 275 46.32 -31.80 38.69
C ILE A 275 46.64 -32.88 39.73
N SER A 276 47.28 -33.95 39.28
CA SER A 276 47.62 -35.07 40.14
C SER A 276 48.57 -34.65 41.26
N SER A 277 48.31 -35.14 42.48
CA SER A 277 49.21 -34.97 43.64
C SER A 277 50.58 -35.62 43.45
N SER A 278 50.78 -36.46 42.44
CA SER A 278 52.12 -36.96 42.06
C SER A 278 53.08 -35.85 41.62
N LEU A 279 52.56 -34.67 41.26
CA LEU A 279 53.34 -33.48 40.98
C LEU A 279 53.70 -32.68 42.24
N ASP A 280 53.28 -33.11 43.43
CA ASP A 280 53.73 -32.54 44.71
C ASP A 280 55.02 -33.25 45.16
N SER A 281 56.17 -32.60 44.99
CA SER A 281 57.46 -33.23 45.23
C SER A 281 58.58 -32.23 45.49
N VAL A 282 59.61 -32.68 46.21
CA VAL A 282 60.87 -31.96 46.43
C VAL A 282 61.92 -32.51 45.47
N LEU A 283 62.38 -31.69 44.53
CA LEU A 283 63.31 -32.08 43.48
C LEU A 283 64.75 -31.70 43.80
N GLN A 284 65.56 -32.72 44.09
CA GLN A 284 67.01 -32.62 44.14
C GLN A 284 67.59 -32.33 42.74
N PRO A 285 68.83 -31.81 42.63
CA PRO A 285 69.54 -31.65 41.36
C PRO A 285 69.49 -32.93 40.50
N GLY A 286 68.98 -32.80 39.28
CA GLY A 286 68.81 -33.91 38.33
C GLY A 286 67.53 -34.75 38.50
N ALA A 287 66.79 -34.59 39.59
CA ALA A 287 65.54 -35.32 39.84
C ALA A 287 64.39 -34.85 38.93
N ILE A 288 63.41 -35.73 38.73
CA ILE A 288 62.24 -35.51 37.87
C ILE A 288 60.96 -35.74 38.68
N SER A 289 60.04 -34.77 38.64
CA SER A 289 58.65 -34.90 39.07
C SER A 289 57.78 -35.11 37.85
N HIS A 290 56.73 -35.91 37.95
CA HIS A 290 55.84 -36.16 36.84
C HIS A 290 54.42 -36.51 37.29
N GLY A 291 53.44 -36.21 36.44
CA GLY A 291 52.06 -36.53 36.73
C GLY A 291 51.09 -36.08 35.66
N LYS A 292 49.82 -36.42 35.90
CA LYS A 292 48.71 -36.16 34.99
C LYS A 292 48.06 -34.82 35.30
N ILE A 293 47.70 -34.08 34.26
CA ILE A 293 46.81 -32.92 34.32
C ILE A 293 45.59 -33.23 33.47
N GLU A 294 44.41 -33.09 34.06
CA GLU A 294 43.12 -33.25 33.40
C GLU A 294 42.41 -31.90 33.28
N TYR A 295 41.73 -31.69 32.17
CA TYR A 295 41.03 -30.44 31.85
C TYR A 295 39.81 -30.75 30.98
N ASN A 296 38.94 -29.76 30.76
CA ASN A 296 37.76 -29.93 29.94
C ASN A 296 38.12 -30.32 28.50
N GLU A 297 37.59 -31.45 28.01
CA GLU A 297 37.84 -31.97 26.66
C GLU A 297 37.48 -31.02 25.52
N SER A 298 36.59 -30.04 25.77
CA SER A 298 36.21 -29.04 24.78
C SER A 298 37.31 -28.00 24.51
N VAL A 299 38.29 -27.87 25.42
CA VAL A 299 39.35 -26.86 25.37
C VAL A 299 40.51 -27.29 24.46
N TYR A 300 41.01 -26.35 23.66
CA TYR A 300 42.27 -26.49 22.93
C TYR A 300 43.40 -25.89 23.77
N PRO A 301 44.31 -26.72 24.33
CA PRO A 301 45.42 -26.21 25.13
C PRO A 301 46.33 -25.34 24.26
N GLY A 302 46.68 -24.16 24.75
CA GLY A 302 47.60 -23.21 24.11
C GLY A 302 49.00 -23.26 24.73
N GLU A 303 49.09 -23.07 26.04
CA GLU A 303 50.35 -23.12 26.79
C GLU A 303 50.18 -23.75 28.18
N LEU A 304 51.06 -24.68 28.55
CA LEU A 304 51.20 -25.10 29.95
C LEU A 304 52.37 -24.35 30.58
N ILE A 305 52.14 -23.76 31.75
CA ILE A 305 53.14 -22.99 32.48
C ILE A 305 53.39 -23.68 33.83
N PHE A 306 54.66 -23.97 34.12
CA PHE A 306 55.14 -24.26 35.47
C PHE A 306 55.75 -22.98 36.04
N ARG A 307 55.23 -22.49 37.16
CA ARG A 307 55.71 -21.30 37.86
C ARG A 307 55.94 -21.62 39.33
N ASN A 308 57.20 -21.56 39.74
CA ASN A 308 57.63 -21.78 41.10
C ASN A 308 58.57 -20.64 41.52
N ARG A 309 58.64 -20.34 42.83
CA ARG A 309 59.44 -19.21 43.35
C ARG A 309 60.92 -19.39 43.08
N GLU A 310 61.44 -20.60 43.26
CA GLU A 310 62.85 -20.94 43.09
C GLU A 310 63.21 -21.14 41.60
N ALA A 311 62.32 -21.77 40.84
CA ALA A 311 62.55 -22.12 39.44
C ALA A 311 62.13 -21.04 38.42
N GLY A 312 61.36 -20.02 38.84
CA GLY A 312 60.80 -19.03 37.91
C GLY A 312 59.68 -19.59 37.04
N ARG A 313 59.52 -19.07 35.81
CA ARG A 313 58.50 -19.48 34.82
C ARG A 313 59.12 -20.37 33.74
N VAL A 314 58.54 -21.54 33.52
CA VAL A 314 58.83 -22.44 32.40
C VAL A 314 57.53 -22.69 31.64
N GLY A 315 57.53 -22.44 30.32
CA GLY A 315 56.34 -22.57 29.47
C GLY A 315 56.50 -23.65 28.40
N LYS A 316 55.40 -24.30 28.04
CA LYS A 316 55.29 -25.21 26.89
C LYS A 316 54.11 -24.84 26.01
N SER A 317 54.41 -24.35 24.82
CA SER A 317 53.42 -24.08 23.77
C SER A 317 52.99 -25.38 23.08
N PHE A 318 51.68 -25.47 22.80
CA PHE A 318 51.06 -26.55 22.04
C PHE A 318 50.90 -26.20 20.55
N GLN A 319 51.39 -25.04 20.11
CA GLN A 319 51.40 -24.65 18.69
C GLN A 319 52.59 -25.24 17.93
#